data_AF-A0A7S1SUA4-F1
#
_entry.id   AF-A0A7S1SUA4-F1
#
_cell.length_a   1.000
_cell.length_b   1.000
_cell.length_c   1.000
_cell.angle_alpha   90.00
_cell.angle_beta   90.00
_cell.angle_gamma   90.00
#
_symmetry.space_group_name_H-M   'P 1'
#
loop_
_entity.id
_entity.type
_entity.pdbx_description
1 polymer ?
#
loop_
_entity_poly.entity_id
_entity_poly.type
_entity_poly.pdbx_seq_one_letter_code
_entity_poly.pdbx_strand_id
1 'polypeptide(L)'
;PGVTIQAPQLDINTVAAGGGSRLFLRNGVFAVGPESAGAHPGPVCYRKNGYLAVTDANLLLGRIQPDLFPKIFGPSEDQPLDVDGTRHAFEELAAAINEEASRAGLGAKSLDEIAHGFLKVANEAMCRPIRAMTQMKGYDCSAHVLACFGGAGGQHACAIARSLGMSTVFVHRYSGILSAVGIGMSDVVAEAQGPAQSAVGADGAAPPEVLQRLDELEGEARAKLAAQGFKPEQVSAERFLNLRYDGTDVAVMIRAPVDGDFRTAFDAEYQREFGFVLEDRAVVADDVRVR
;
A
#
# COMPACT_ATOMS: atom_id res chain seq x y z
N PRO A 1 -5.69 -19.14 4.29
CA PRO A 1 -6.52 -18.71 5.44
C PRO A 1 -5.74 -17.72 6.31
N GLY A 2 -6.23 -16.48 6.42
CA GLY A 2 -5.63 -15.48 7.32
C GLY A 2 -6.07 -15.74 8.76
N VAL A 3 -5.20 -15.43 9.72
CA VAL A 3 -5.54 -15.38 11.14
C VAL A 3 -5.88 -13.94 11.47
N THR A 4 -7.05 -13.68 12.05
CA THR A 4 -7.43 -12.34 12.50
C THR A 4 -6.69 -12.01 13.80
N ILE A 5 -5.89 -10.95 13.78
CA ILE A 5 -5.17 -10.43 14.94
C ILE A 5 -5.70 -9.03 15.26
N GLN A 6 -6.12 -8.81 16.50
CA GLN A 6 -6.55 -7.51 17.00
C GLN A 6 -5.35 -6.80 17.65
N ALA A 7 -4.48 -6.24 16.82
CA ALA A 7 -3.32 -5.46 17.26
C ALA A 7 -3.20 -4.19 16.41
N PRO A 8 -2.79 -3.05 17.00
CA PRO A 8 -2.50 -1.84 16.25
C PRO A 8 -1.45 -2.11 15.18
N GLN A 9 -1.80 -1.90 13.92
CA GLN A 9 -0.90 -2.04 12.80
C GLN A 9 -1.14 -0.92 11.80
N LEU A 10 -0.10 -0.58 11.04
CA LEU A 10 -0.29 0.25 9.86
C LEU A 10 -1.20 -0.52 8.89
N ASP A 11 -2.22 0.13 8.34
CA ASP A 11 -3.12 -0.47 7.36
C ASP A 11 -2.39 -0.65 6.02
N ILE A 12 -1.63 -1.75 5.92
CA ILE A 12 -0.86 -2.12 4.74
C ILE A 12 -1.62 -3.21 4.00
N ASN A 13 -2.09 -2.87 2.80
CA ASN A 13 -2.63 -3.85 1.87
C ASN A 13 -1.57 -4.18 0.81
N THR A 14 -1.21 -5.46 0.72
CA THR A 14 -0.23 -5.94 -0.26
C THR A 14 -0.94 -6.39 -1.53
N VAL A 15 -0.44 -5.92 -2.67
CA VAL A 15 -1.00 -6.23 -3.99
C VAL A 15 -0.03 -7.15 -4.73
N ALA A 16 -0.54 -8.24 -5.31
CA ALA A 16 0.25 -9.22 -6.05
C ALA A 16 0.60 -8.75 -7.48
N ALA A 17 1.07 -7.51 -7.63
CA ALA A 17 1.50 -6.94 -8.91
C ALA A 17 2.81 -6.17 -8.71
N GLY A 18 3.93 -6.73 -9.19
CA GLY A 18 5.25 -6.11 -9.17
C GLY A 18 6.06 -6.51 -10.41
N GLY A 19 7.34 -6.10 -10.48
CA GLY A 19 8.19 -6.39 -11.64
C GLY A 19 8.31 -7.89 -11.95
N GLY A 20 8.30 -8.74 -10.93
CA GLY A 20 8.35 -10.19 -11.09
C GLY A 20 7.02 -10.86 -11.44
N SER A 21 5.89 -10.15 -11.46
CA SER A 21 4.60 -10.77 -11.76
C SER A 21 4.60 -11.35 -13.17
N ARG A 22 4.28 -12.64 -13.27
CA ARG A 22 4.36 -13.41 -14.53
C ARG A 22 3.26 -13.02 -15.50
N LEU A 23 3.57 -13.12 -16.79
CA LEU A 23 2.66 -12.81 -17.90
C LEU A 23 2.06 -14.10 -18.46
N PHE A 24 0.74 -14.13 -18.61
CA PHE A 24 0.01 -15.27 -19.14
C PHE A 24 -1.05 -14.85 -20.14
N LEU A 25 -1.29 -15.69 -21.14
CA LEU A 25 -2.55 -15.67 -21.89
C LEU A 25 -3.46 -16.75 -21.29
N ARG A 26 -4.59 -16.34 -20.71
CA ARG A 26 -5.58 -17.27 -20.13
C ARG A 26 -6.90 -17.06 -20.85
N ASN A 27 -7.35 -18.08 -21.60
CA ASN A 27 -8.61 -18.06 -22.35
C ASN A 27 -8.74 -16.81 -23.26
N GLY A 28 -7.70 -16.50 -24.03
CA GLY A 28 -7.66 -15.32 -24.91
C GLY A 28 -7.52 -13.97 -24.22
N VAL A 29 -7.33 -13.92 -22.89
CA VAL A 29 -7.21 -12.68 -22.10
C VAL A 29 -5.82 -12.59 -21.47
N PHE A 30 -5.24 -11.39 -21.50
CA PHE A 30 -3.99 -11.09 -20.79
C PHE A 30 -4.19 -11.14 -19.28
N ALA A 31 -3.38 -11.94 -18.61
CA ALA A 31 -3.36 -12.08 -17.16
C ALA A 31 -1.94 -11.80 -16.64
N VAL A 32 -1.86 -11.09 -15.52
CA VAL A 32 -0.60 -10.76 -14.84
C VAL A 32 -0.68 -11.25 -13.40
N GLY A 33 0.26 -12.11 -13.00
CA GLY A 33 0.24 -12.78 -11.70
C GLY A 33 -0.97 -13.72 -11.51
N PRO A 34 -1.26 -14.12 -10.25
CA PRO A 34 -0.58 -13.74 -9.01
C PRO A 34 0.82 -14.36 -8.86
N GLU A 35 1.17 -15.33 -9.71
CA GLU A 35 2.47 -15.99 -9.69
C GLU A 35 3.60 -14.99 -9.98
N SER A 36 4.66 -15.07 -9.18
CA SER A 36 5.86 -14.27 -9.35
C SER A 36 7.00 -15.13 -9.88
N ALA A 37 7.81 -14.56 -10.76
CA ALA A 37 9.07 -15.12 -11.20
C ALA A 37 10.18 -14.98 -10.13
N GLY A 38 9.95 -14.15 -9.10
CA GLY A 38 10.90 -13.87 -8.04
C GLY A 38 12.17 -13.19 -8.54
N ALA A 39 13.27 -13.37 -7.82
CA ALA A 39 14.61 -12.98 -8.27
C ALA A 39 15.38 -14.16 -8.90
N HIS A 40 15.03 -15.39 -8.52
CA HIS A 40 15.56 -16.63 -9.09
C HIS A 40 14.40 -17.62 -9.28
N PRO A 41 14.17 -18.13 -10.51
CA PRO A 41 14.90 -17.84 -11.74
C PRO A 41 14.66 -16.43 -12.30
N GLY A 42 13.67 -15.70 -11.79
CA GLY A 42 13.42 -14.31 -12.15
C GLY A 42 12.76 -14.13 -13.53
N PRO A 43 12.60 -12.88 -13.99
CA PRO A 43 12.24 -12.53 -15.35
C PRO A 43 13.18 -13.16 -16.40
N VAL A 44 12.73 -13.30 -17.64
CA VAL A 44 13.57 -13.82 -18.74
C VAL A 44 14.86 -13.00 -18.88
N CYS A 45 14.72 -11.67 -18.77
CA CYS A 45 15.82 -10.73 -18.87
C CYS A 45 16.92 -10.91 -17.82
N TYR A 46 16.71 -11.72 -16.77
CA TYR A 46 17.71 -12.00 -15.73
C TYR A 46 18.67 -13.14 -16.12
N ARG A 47 18.51 -13.77 -17.29
CA ARG A 47 19.42 -14.81 -17.82
C ARG A 47 19.57 -16.04 -16.90
N LYS A 48 18.53 -16.37 -16.13
CA LYS A 48 18.51 -17.50 -15.17
C LYS A 48 17.42 -18.53 -15.48
N ASN A 49 17.05 -18.66 -16.76
CA ASN A 49 15.95 -19.53 -17.26
C ASN A 49 14.62 -19.21 -16.57
N GLY A 50 14.31 -17.90 -16.56
CA GLY A 50 13.15 -17.30 -15.94
C GLY A 50 11.85 -17.44 -16.71
N TYR A 51 10.84 -16.68 -16.28
CA TYR A 51 9.53 -16.60 -16.92
C TYR A 51 9.26 -15.18 -17.38
N LEU A 52 8.49 -15.01 -18.47
CA LEU A 52 8.04 -13.69 -18.89
C LEU A 52 7.31 -13.00 -17.74
N ALA A 53 7.77 -11.79 -17.40
CA ALA A 53 7.28 -10.99 -16.28
C ALA A 53 7.10 -9.52 -16.67
N VAL A 54 6.51 -8.73 -15.78
CA VAL A 54 6.31 -7.29 -15.95
C VAL A 54 7.62 -6.55 -16.26
N THR A 55 8.75 -6.96 -15.65
CA THR A 55 10.08 -6.41 -15.96
C THR A 55 10.46 -6.61 -17.43
N ASP A 56 10.17 -7.78 -18.01
CA ASP A 56 10.46 -8.06 -19.42
C ASP A 56 9.63 -7.15 -20.33
N ALA A 57 8.35 -6.93 -20.02
CA ALA A 57 7.49 -6.00 -20.77
C ALA A 57 8.00 -4.55 -20.70
N ASN A 58 8.45 -4.10 -19.52
CA ASN A 58 9.05 -2.77 -19.36
C ASN A 58 10.39 -2.65 -20.11
N LEU A 59 11.20 -3.72 -20.13
CA LEU A 59 12.46 -3.76 -20.87
C LEU A 59 12.22 -3.69 -22.39
N LEU A 60 11.30 -4.50 -22.92
CA LEU A 60 10.99 -4.53 -24.35
C LEU A 60 10.52 -3.16 -24.87
N LEU A 61 9.70 -2.46 -24.09
CA LEU A 61 9.20 -1.13 -24.41
C LEU A 61 10.22 0.00 -24.14
N GLY A 62 11.46 -0.33 -23.77
CA GLY A 62 12.52 0.65 -23.51
C GLY A 62 12.31 1.52 -22.25
N ARG A 63 11.42 1.12 -21.34
CA ARG A 63 11.20 1.84 -20.07
C ARG A 63 12.34 1.59 -19.08
N ILE A 64 13.00 0.45 -19.21
CA ILE A 64 14.24 0.13 -18.51
C ILE A 64 15.39 0.38 -19.50
N GLN A 65 16.39 1.14 -19.07
CA GLN A 65 17.61 1.41 -19.83
C GLN A 65 18.71 0.43 -19.36
N PRO A 66 19.04 -0.62 -20.14
CA PRO A 66 19.96 -1.68 -19.71
C PRO A 66 21.34 -1.17 -19.32
N ASP A 67 21.84 -0.15 -20.02
CA ASP A 67 23.16 0.44 -19.79
C ASP A 67 23.28 1.16 -18.45
N LEU A 68 22.14 1.59 -17.88
CA LEU A 68 22.06 2.22 -16.56
C LEU A 68 21.71 1.22 -15.45
N PHE A 69 21.52 -0.05 -15.79
CA PHE A 69 21.21 -1.11 -14.84
C PHE A 69 22.50 -1.84 -14.42
N PRO A 70 22.65 -2.22 -13.14
CA PRO A 70 23.81 -2.99 -12.70
C PRO A 70 23.91 -4.33 -13.44
N LYS A 71 25.13 -4.71 -13.81
CA LYS A 71 25.45 -5.98 -14.46
C LYS A 71 25.55 -7.09 -13.42
N ILE A 72 24.41 -7.52 -12.89
CA ILE A 72 24.29 -8.51 -11.80
C ILE A 72 23.44 -9.72 -12.20
N PHE A 73 23.28 -9.95 -13.51
CA PHE A 73 22.41 -11.00 -14.04
C PHE A 73 23.23 -12.15 -14.64
N GLY A 74 22.53 -13.21 -15.03
CA GLY A 74 23.15 -14.43 -15.54
C GLY A 74 23.64 -15.38 -14.45
N PRO A 75 24.13 -16.56 -14.85
CA PRO A 75 24.59 -17.59 -13.91
C PRO A 75 25.75 -17.14 -13.03
N SER A 76 26.59 -16.24 -13.54
CA SER A 76 27.78 -15.69 -12.87
C SER A 76 27.56 -14.29 -12.25
N GLU A 77 26.34 -13.74 -12.37
CA GLU A 77 25.94 -12.45 -11.78
C GLU A 77 26.83 -11.26 -12.19
N ASP A 78 27.26 -11.23 -13.46
CA ASP A 78 28.16 -10.24 -14.04
C ASP A 78 27.69 -9.69 -15.40
N GLN A 79 26.47 -10.06 -15.82
CA GLN A 79 25.92 -9.72 -17.13
C GLN A 79 24.83 -8.64 -17.06
N PRO A 80 24.64 -7.86 -18.14
CA PRO A 80 23.51 -6.94 -18.26
C PRO A 80 22.19 -7.71 -18.47
N LEU A 81 21.08 -6.97 -18.40
CA LEU A 81 19.76 -7.50 -18.77
C LEU A 81 19.77 -8.05 -20.20
N ASP A 82 19.00 -9.12 -20.43
CA ASP A 82 18.87 -9.77 -21.73
C ASP A 82 17.73 -9.21 -22.57
N VAL A 83 18.05 -8.20 -23.39
CA VAL A 83 17.09 -7.58 -24.31
C VAL A 83 16.68 -8.57 -25.41
N ASP A 84 17.65 -9.31 -25.96
CA ASP A 84 17.38 -10.25 -27.05
C ASP A 84 16.62 -11.47 -26.56
N GLY A 85 16.99 -12.02 -25.39
CA GLY A 85 16.23 -13.09 -24.75
C GLY A 85 14.79 -12.69 -24.44
N THR A 86 14.58 -11.45 -23.99
CA THR A 86 13.23 -10.89 -23.78
C THR A 86 12.45 -10.79 -25.07
N ARG A 87 13.05 -10.23 -26.13
CA ARG A 87 12.42 -10.10 -27.45
C ARG A 87 12.00 -11.46 -27.99
N HIS A 88 12.89 -12.45 -27.94
CA HIS A 88 12.60 -13.79 -28.44
C HIS A 88 11.43 -14.45 -27.69
N ALA A 89 11.42 -14.36 -26.35
CA ALA A 89 10.30 -14.89 -25.55
C ALA A 89 8.97 -14.19 -25.88
N PHE A 90 8.98 -12.88 -26.16
CA PHE A 90 7.79 -12.17 -26.61
C PHE A 90 7.36 -12.54 -28.03
N GLU A 91 8.30 -12.86 -28.93
CA GLU A 91 7.98 -13.36 -30.29
C GLU A 91 7.26 -14.71 -30.23
N GLU A 92 7.72 -15.63 -29.38
CA GLU A 92 7.03 -16.91 -29.15
C GLU A 92 5.61 -16.70 -28.59
N LEU A 93 5.47 -15.84 -27.58
CA LEU A 93 4.17 -15.51 -26.99
C LEU A 93 3.25 -14.83 -28.02
N ALA A 94 3.78 -13.92 -28.84
CA ALA A 94 3.04 -13.21 -29.86
C ALA A 94 2.55 -14.14 -30.97
N ALA A 95 3.34 -15.15 -31.35
CA ALA A 95 2.90 -16.17 -32.29
C ALA A 95 1.65 -16.90 -31.77
N ALA A 96 1.67 -17.35 -30.50
CA ALA A 96 0.52 -18.01 -29.89
C ALA A 96 -0.71 -17.09 -29.78
N ILE A 97 -0.52 -15.84 -29.35
CA ILE A 97 -1.60 -14.84 -29.26
C ILE A 97 -2.23 -14.57 -30.63
N ASN A 98 -1.41 -14.36 -31.65
CA ASN A 98 -1.87 -13.99 -32.99
C ASN A 98 -2.53 -15.17 -33.72
N GLU A 99 -2.10 -16.40 -33.43
CA GLU A 99 -2.79 -17.60 -33.91
C GLU A 99 -4.21 -17.71 -33.34
N GLU A 100 -4.37 -17.51 -32.02
CA GLU A 100 -5.69 -17.50 -31.37
C GLU A 100 -6.55 -16.33 -31.86
N ALA A 101 -5.97 -15.13 -31.99
CA ALA A 101 -6.65 -13.95 -32.53
C ALA A 101 -7.16 -14.20 -33.96
N SER A 102 -6.34 -14.81 -34.83
CA SER A 102 -6.74 -15.18 -36.18
C SER A 102 -7.92 -16.16 -36.19
N ARG A 103 -7.94 -17.15 -35.28
CA ARG A 103 -9.08 -18.08 -35.14
C ARG A 103 -10.36 -17.37 -34.69
N ALA A 104 -10.23 -16.29 -33.93
CA ALA A 104 -11.34 -15.45 -33.49
C ALA A 104 -11.73 -14.32 -34.48
N GLY A 105 -11.07 -14.22 -35.63
CA GLY A 105 -11.31 -13.15 -36.62
C GLY A 105 -10.80 -11.77 -36.19
N LEU A 106 -9.87 -11.71 -35.25
CA LEU A 106 -9.24 -10.48 -34.76
C LEU A 106 -7.92 -10.20 -35.49
N GLY A 107 -7.55 -8.93 -35.59
CA GLY A 107 -6.28 -8.51 -36.19
C GLY A 107 -5.06 -8.90 -35.35
N ALA A 108 -3.94 -9.19 -36.02
CA ALA A 108 -2.66 -9.45 -35.37
C ALA A 108 -2.16 -8.24 -34.59
N LYS A 109 -1.49 -8.50 -33.47
CA LYS A 109 -0.87 -7.51 -32.59
C LYS A 109 0.65 -7.56 -32.72
N SER A 110 1.27 -6.40 -32.69
CA SER A 110 2.72 -6.25 -32.58
C SER A 110 3.22 -6.60 -31.17
N LEU A 111 4.53 -6.81 -31.03
CA LEU A 111 5.16 -7.09 -29.73
C LEU A 111 4.91 -5.94 -28.74
N ASP A 112 5.01 -4.70 -29.21
CA ASP A 112 4.81 -3.50 -28.40
C ASP A 112 3.37 -3.43 -27.88
N GLU A 113 2.39 -3.74 -28.71
CA GLU A 113 0.97 -3.78 -28.31
C GLU A 113 0.70 -4.87 -27.27
N ILE A 114 1.33 -6.04 -27.41
CA ILE A 114 1.20 -7.15 -26.46
C ILE A 114 1.83 -6.77 -25.12
N ALA A 115 3.10 -6.32 -25.12
CA ALA A 115 3.80 -5.91 -23.92
C ALA A 115 3.08 -4.74 -23.22
N HIS A 116 2.61 -3.75 -23.98
CA HIS A 116 1.84 -2.63 -23.44
C HIS A 116 0.51 -3.11 -22.84
N GLY A 117 -0.16 -4.07 -23.48
CA GLY A 117 -1.37 -4.70 -22.97
C GLY A 117 -1.17 -5.35 -21.59
N PHE A 118 -0.09 -6.11 -21.42
CA PHE A 118 0.26 -6.66 -20.10
C PHE A 118 0.51 -5.57 -19.05
N LEU A 119 1.23 -4.50 -19.41
CA LEU A 119 1.44 -3.38 -18.49
C LEU A 119 0.12 -2.69 -18.12
N LYS A 120 -0.85 -2.58 -19.02
CA LYS A 120 -2.19 -2.05 -18.70
C LYS A 120 -2.91 -2.92 -17.67
N VAL A 121 -2.85 -4.24 -17.84
CA VAL A 121 -3.44 -5.19 -16.86
C VAL A 121 -2.74 -5.08 -15.50
N ALA A 122 -1.41 -5.03 -15.49
CA ALA A 122 -0.63 -4.87 -14.27
C ALA A 122 -0.96 -3.55 -13.54
N ASN A 123 -1.04 -2.43 -14.28
CA ASN A 123 -1.38 -1.13 -13.71
C ASN A 123 -2.80 -1.12 -13.13
N GLU A 124 -3.78 -1.71 -13.82
CA GLU A 124 -5.15 -1.79 -13.31
C GLU A 124 -5.22 -2.64 -12.04
N ALA A 125 -4.50 -3.77 -11.99
CA ALA A 125 -4.40 -4.59 -10.78
C ALA A 125 -3.82 -3.82 -9.59
N MET A 126 -2.83 -2.94 -9.82
CA MET A 126 -2.28 -2.03 -8.80
C MET A 126 -3.25 -0.92 -8.41
N CYS A 127 -4.04 -0.38 -9.35
CA CYS A 127 -4.96 0.73 -9.09
C CYS A 127 -6.16 0.32 -8.23
N ARG A 128 -6.71 -0.88 -8.44
CA ARG A 128 -7.92 -1.37 -7.73
C ARG A 128 -7.84 -1.25 -6.21
N PRO A 129 -6.81 -1.81 -5.53
CA PRO A 129 -6.70 -1.73 -4.07
C PRO A 129 -6.44 -0.30 -3.59
N ILE A 130 -5.64 0.50 -4.30
CA ILE A 130 -5.42 1.92 -3.94
C ILE A 130 -6.76 2.65 -3.94
N ARG A 131 -7.54 2.50 -5.03
CA ARG A 131 -8.86 3.11 -5.17
C ARG A 131 -9.81 2.65 -4.07
N ALA A 132 -9.87 1.34 -3.83
CA ALA A 132 -10.75 0.76 -2.82
C ALA A 132 -10.42 1.31 -1.43
N MET A 133 -9.15 1.29 -1.00
CA MET A 133 -8.75 1.78 0.33
C MET A 133 -9.05 3.26 0.53
N THR A 134 -8.71 4.09 -0.46
CA THR A 134 -8.94 5.53 -0.36
C THR A 134 -10.44 5.85 -0.31
N GLN A 135 -11.25 5.19 -1.15
CA GLN A 135 -12.70 5.39 -1.16
C GLN A 135 -13.41 4.81 0.06
N MET A 136 -12.97 3.66 0.58
CA MET A 136 -13.49 3.08 1.83
C MET A 136 -13.27 4.01 3.01
N LYS A 137 -12.18 4.80 2.98
CA LYS A 137 -11.96 5.86 3.94
C LYS A 137 -12.75 7.12 3.65
N GLY A 138 -13.61 7.19 2.63
CA GLY A 138 -14.40 8.39 2.31
C GLY A 138 -13.60 9.50 1.62
N TYR A 139 -12.44 9.18 1.04
CA TYR A 139 -11.61 10.14 0.32
C TYR A 139 -11.72 9.99 -1.20
N ASP A 140 -11.61 11.12 -1.91
CA ASP A 140 -11.39 11.12 -3.35
C ASP A 140 -9.91 10.83 -3.68
N CYS A 141 -9.66 9.80 -4.49
CA CYS A 141 -8.33 9.45 -4.98
C CYS A 141 -7.66 10.60 -5.73
N SER A 142 -8.43 11.41 -6.47
CA SER A 142 -7.88 12.46 -7.33
C SER A 142 -7.21 13.60 -6.55
N ALA A 143 -7.64 13.80 -5.30
CA ALA A 143 -7.14 14.83 -4.39
C ALA A 143 -5.78 14.47 -3.75
N HIS A 144 -5.24 13.28 -4.02
CA HIS A 144 -4.02 12.76 -3.39
C HIS A 144 -2.79 12.88 -4.30
N VAL A 145 -1.62 12.84 -3.66
CA VAL A 145 -0.32 12.72 -4.33
C VAL A 145 0.13 11.26 -4.31
N LEU A 146 0.46 10.69 -5.47
CA LEU A 146 0.99 9.34 -5.55
C LEU A 146 2.47 9.33 -5.12
N ALA A 147 2.75 8.92 -3.89
CA ALA A 147 4.11 8.64 -3.45
C ALA A 147 4.61 7.32 -4.04
N CYS A 148 5.68 7.39 -4.83
CA CYS A 148 6.21 6.25 -5.56
C CYS A 148 7.62 5.88 -5.10
N PHE A 149 7.82 4.61 -4.75
CA PHE A 149 9.11 4.07 -4.32
C PHE A 149 9.28 2.59 -4.72
N GLY A 150 10.43 2.01 -4.39
CA GLY A 150 10.83 0.67 -4.80
C GLY A 150 11.41 0.64 -6.22
N GLY A 151 12.12 -0.45 -6.55
CA GLY A 151 12.87 -0.55 -7.81
C GLY A 151 12.00 -0.54 -9.08
N ALA A 152 10.75 -0.97 -8.99
CA ALA A 152 9.81 -1.01 -10.12
C ALA A 152 8.80 0.14 -10.12
N GLY A 153 8.64 0.87 -9.01
CA GLY A 153 7.52 1.82 -8.84
C GLY A 153 7.47 2.88 -9.93
N GLY A 154 8.61 3.52 -10.22
CA GLY A 154 8.70 4.60 -11.20
C GLY A 154 8.25 4.19 -12.62
N GLN A 155 8.37 2.91 -12.97
CA GLN A 155 8.00 2.38 -14.29
C GLN A 155 6.48 2.37 -14.52
N HIS A 156 5.69 2.43 -13.44
CA HIS A 156 4.23 2.36 -13.43
C HIS A 156 3.56 3.66 -12.95
N ALA A 157 4.31 4.51 -12.22
CA ALA A 157 3.78 5.65 -11.47
C ALA A 157 2.86 6.57 -12.28
N CYS A 158 3.30 7.04 -13.45
CA CYS A 158 2.49 7.97 -14.26
C CYS A 158 1.21 7.32 -14.81
N ALA A 159 1.25 6.02 -15.11
CA ALA A 159 0.07 5.30 -15.59
C ALA A 159 -0.95 5.09 -14.46
N ILE A 160 -0.47 4.70 -13.28
CA ILE A 160 -1.29 4.55 -12.08
C ILE A 160 -1.93 5.88 -11.69
N ALA A 161 -1.13 6.96 -11.60
CA ALA A 161 -1.63 8.29 -11.26
C ALA A 161 -2.76 8.73 -12.19
N ARG A 162 -2.59 8.58 -13.50
CA ARG A 162 -3.65 8.88 -14.48
C ARG A 162 -4.90 8.03 -14.27
N SER A 163 -4.76 6.72 -14.05
CA SER A 163 -5.90 5.82 -13.81
C SER A 163 -6.64 6.08 -12.50
N LEU A 164 -5.99 6.75 -11.55
CA LEU A 164 -6.56 7.16 -10.26
C LEU A 164 -7.03 8.63 -10.26
N GLY A 165 -6.85 9.36 -11.37
CA GLY A 165 -7.20 10.78 -11.47
C GLY A 165 -6.24 11.73 -10.73
N MET A 166 -5.09 11.23 -10.26
CA MET A 166 -4.11 12.03 -9.54
C MET A 166 -3.28 12.89 -10.49
N SER A 167 -3.07 14.15 -10.12
CA SER A 167 -2.30 15.13 -10.91
C SER A 167 -0.80 15.11 -10.61
N THR A 168 -0.41 14.59 -9.45
CA THR A 168 0.95 14.71 -8.92
C THR A 168 1.51 13.35 -8.50
N VAL A 169 2.71 13.03 -8.98
CA VAL A 169 3.52 11.89 -8.53
C VAL A 169 4.73 12.43 -7.78
N PHE A 170 4.92 11.97 -6.55
CA PHE A 170 6.09 12.29 -5.74
C PHE A 170 7.08 11.11 -5.78
N VAL A 171 8.28 11.35 -6.31
CA VAL A 171 9.36 10.36 -6.36
C VAL A 171 10.50 10.83 -5.47
N HIS A 172 10.71 10.14 -4.35
CA HIS A 172 11.79 10.49 -3.44
C HIS A 172 13.17 10.21 -4.07
N ARG A 173 14.18 11.04 -3.76
CA ARG A 173 15.57 10.84 -4.24
C ARG A 173 16.11 9.44 -3.93
N TYR A 174 15.72 8.89 -2.78
CA TYR A 174 16.10 7.55 -2.33
C TYR A 174 15.00 6.51 -2.57
N SER A 175 14.13 6.69 -3.56
CA SER A 175 13.00 5.81 -3.87
C SER A 175 13.36 4.32 -3.92
N GLY A 176 14.53 3.96 -4.49
CA GLY A 176 15.00 2.58 -4.55
C GLY A 176 15.28 1.92 -3.19
N ILE A 177 15.55 2.71 -2.14
CA ILE A 177 15.89 2.24 -0.78
C ILE A 177 15.02 2.91 0.30
N LEU A 178 13.85 3.44 -0.08
CA LEU A 178 13.08 4.32 0.79
C LEU A 178 12.65 3.65 2.09
N SER A 179 12.40 2.33 2.07
CA SER A 179 12.11 1.55 3.28
C SER A 179 13.26 1.56 4.28
N ALA A 180 14.50 1.43 3.82
CA ALA A 180 15.68 1.49 4.70
C ALA A 180 15.89 2.91 5.25
N VAL A 181 15.66 3.93 4.43
CA VAL A 181 15.68 5.34 4.86
C VAL A 181 14.61 5.59 5.92
N GLY A 182 13.40 5.08 5.72
CA GLY A 182 12.30 5.20 6.68
C GLY A 182 12.62 4.60 8.04
N ILE A 183 13.25 3.41 8.08
CA ILE A 183 13.73 2.80 9.33
C ILE A 183 14.82 3.66 9.99
N GLY A 184 15.74 4.21 9.21
CA GLY A 184 16.81 5.06 9.74
C GLY A 184 16.33 6.41 10.27
N MET A 185 15.15 6.87 9.87
CA MET A 185 14.56 8.17 10.25
C MET A 185 13.39 8.05 11.24
N SER A 186 12.97 6.83 11.60
CA SER A 186 11.80 6.63 12.46
C SER A 186 12.12 6.91 13.93
N ASP A 187 11.18 7.54 14.62
CA ASP A 187 11.21 7.67 16.08
C ASP A 187 11.06 6.31 16.77
N VAL A 188 11.61 6.20 17.98
CA VAL A 188 11.32 5.06 18.86
C VAL A 188 9.98 5.30 19.53
N VAL A 189 9.03 4.40 19.27
CA VAL A 189 7.64 4.52 19.74
C VAL A 189 7.34 3.37 20.70
N ALA A 190 6.66 3.68 21.81
CA ALA A 190 6.13 2.68 22.73
C ALA A 190 4.62 2.87 22.87
N GLU A 191 3.86 1.83 22.54
CA GLU A 191 2.40 1.89 22.62
C GLU A 191 1.88 1.12 23.82
N ALA A 192 0.78 1.62 24.38
CA ALA A 192 -0.01 0.95 25.40
C ALA A 192 -1.49 1.18 25.09
N GLN A 193 -2.29 0.11 25.19
CA GLN A 193 -3.72 0.13 24.89
C GLN A 193 -4.46 -0.65 25.97
N GLY A 194 -5.66 -0.21 26.30
CA GLY A 194 -6.53 -0.91 27.24
C GLY A 194 -8.01 -0.70 26.93
N PRO A 195 -8.87 -1.64 27.32
CA PRO A 195 -10.30 -1.52 27.10
C PRO A 195 -10.88 -0.32 27.88
N ALA A 196 -11.92 0.27 27.32
CA ALA A 196 -12.76 1.28 27.95
C ALA A 196 -14.22 0.91 27.70
N GLN A 197 -15.13 1.38 28.55
CA GLN A 197 -16.56 1.23 28.28
C GLN A 197 -17.31 2.38 28.94
N SER A 198 -17.06 3.58 28.42
CA SER A 198 -17.69 4.79 28.94
C SER A 198 -18.23 5.65 27.80
N ALA A 199 -19.37 6.28 28.06
CA ALA A 199 -19.93 7.27 27.16
C ALA A 199 -19.14 8.58 27.26
N VAL A 200 -18.90 9.21 26.11
CA VAL A 200 -18.40 10.59 26.03
C VAL A 200 -19.44 11.50 26.68
N GLY A 201 -18.96 12.51 27.42
CA GLY A 201 -19.82 13.49 28.10
C GLY A 201 -20.73 14.24 27.13
N ALA A 202 -21.82 14.82 27.65
CA ALA A 202 -22.73 15.64 26.86
C ALA A 202 -22.07 16.93 26.32
N ASP A 203 -20.98 17.36 26.97
CA ASP A 203 -20.09 18.44 26.57
C ASP A 203 -19.00 17.98 25.58
N GLY A 204 -19.03 16.72 25.14
CA GLY A 204 -18.04 16.15 24.23
C GLY A 204 -16.75 15.69 24.88
N ALA A 205 -16.59 15.88 26.20
CA ALA A 205 -15.36 15.54 26.91
C ALA A 205 -15.24 14.04 27.20
N ALA A 206 -14.01 13.54 27.23
CA ALA A 206 -13.74 12.21 27.76
C ALA A 206 -14.06 12.16 29.27
N PRO A 207 -14.73 11.12 29.76
CA PRO A 207 -15.11 11.04 31.16
C PRO A 207 -13.87 10.80 32.06
N PRO A 208 -13.94 11.16 33.37
CA PRO A 208 -12.79 11.11 34.27
C PRO A 208 -12.09 9.75 34.35
N GLU A 209 -12.83 8.65 34.31
CA GLU A 209 -12.27 7.29 34.33
C GLU A 209 -11.48 6.95 33.06
N VAL A 210 -11.88 7.49 31.90
CA VAL A 210 -11.16 7.33 30.64
C VAL A 210 -9.86 8.14 30.68
N LEU A 211 -9.90 9.35 31.23
CA LEU A 211 -8.71 10.18 31.42
C LEU A 211 -7.72 9.51 32.38
N GLN A 212 -8.19 8.95 33.49
CA GLN A 212 -7.37 8.19 34.42
C GLN A 212 -6.71 6.99 33.73
N ARG A 213 -7.46 6.25 32.91
CA ARG A 213 -6.90 5.10 32.19
C ARG A 213 -5.84 5.52 31.17
N LEU A 214 -6.02 6.66 30.50
CA LEU A 214 -5.01 7.23 29.61
C LEU A 214 -3.74 7.63 30.38
N ASP A 215 -3.86 8.20 31.57
CA ASP A 215 -2.70 8.55 32.41
C ASP A 215 -1.91 7.31 32.82
N GLU A 216 -2.59 6.22 33.18
CA GLU A 216 -1.95 4.92 33.49
C GLU A 216 -1.18 4.36 32.28
N LEU A 217 -1.82 4.31 31.11
CA LEU A 217 -1.22 3.80 29.88
C LEU A 217 -0.05 4.67 29.42
N GLU A 218 -0.13 5.99 29.61
CA GLU A 218 0.99 6.90 29.34
C GLU A 218 2.16 6.61 30.28
N GLY A 219 1.91 6.36 31.57
CA GLY A 219 2.92 5.92 32.52
C GLY A 219 3.62 4.63 32.08
N GLU A 220 2.85 3.64 31.63
CA GLU A 220 3.37 2.37 31.10
C GLU A 220 4.24 2.59 29.85
N ALA A 221 3.77 3.36 28.88
CA ALA A 221 4.51 3.66 27.65
C ALA A 221 5.80 4.44 27.92
N ARG A 222 5.74 5.47 28.78
CA ARG A 222 6.93 6.23 29.20
C ARG A 222 7.94 5.37 29.94
N ALA A 223 7.50 4.44 30.80
CA ALA A 223 8.39 3.53 31.48
C ALA A 223 9.14 2.60 30.51
N LYS A 224 8.47 2.13 29.43
CA LYS A 224 9.12 1.32 28.37
C LYS A 224 10.23 2.10 27.65
N LEU A 225 10.01 3.40 27.37
CA LEU A 225 11.03 4.26 26.75
C LEU A 225 12.15 4.62 27.72
N ALA A 226 11.83 4.89 28.98
CA ALA A 226 12.83 5.15 30.02
C ALA A 226 13.77 3.95 30.22
N ALA A 227 13.24 2.72 30.17
CA ALA A 227 14.04 1.49 30.24
C ALA A 227 15.01 1.33 29.05
N GLN A 228 14.73 1.99 27.92
CA GLN A 228 15.62 2.04 26.75
C GLN A 228 16.62 3.21 26.81
N GLY A 229 16.57 4.04 27.88
CA GLY A 229 17.51 5.13 28.11
C GLY A 229 17.03 6.51 27.64
N PHE A 230 15.78 6.66 27.23
CA PHE A 230 15.22 7.96 26.84
C PHE A 230 14.87 8.81 28.08
N LYS A 231 15.24 10.09 28.06
CA LYS A 231 14.91 11.03 29.13
C LYS A 231 13.48 11.57 29.00
N PRO A 232 12.82 11.97 30.10
CA PRO A 232 11.45 12.49 30.06
C PRO A 232 11.25 13.66 29.08
N GLU A 233 12.23 14.55 28.95
CA GLU A 233 12.16 15.73 28.07
C GLU A 233 12.22 15.37 26.57
N GLN A 234 12.62 14.14 26.25
CA GLN A 234 12.70 13.61 24.88
C GLN A 234 11.43 12.84 24.47
N VAL A 235 10.46 12.70 25.38
CA VAL A 235 9.26 11.87 25.17
C VAL A 235 8.00 12.74 25.17
N SER A 236 7.36 12.80 24.01
CA SER A 236 5.98 13.28 23.85
C SER A 236 5.00 12.10 23.88
N ALA A 237 3.76 12.35 24.28
CA ALA A 237 2.69 11.34 24.25
C ALA A 237 1.53 11.82 23.40
N GLU A 238 0.93 10.91 22.64
CA GLU A 238 -0.29 11.11 21.88
C GLU A 238 -1.38 10.18 22.43
N ARG A 239 -2.54 10.74 22.77
CA ARG A 239 -3.69 10.01 23.34
C ARG A 239 -4.77 9.80 22.29
N PHE A 240 -5.38 8.62 22.27
CA PHE A 240 -6.41 8.25 21.31
C PHE A 240 -7.57 7.51 22.01
N LEU A 241 -8.79 7.77 21.55
CA LEU A 241 -10.00 7.04 21.93
C LEU A 241 -10.54 6.33 20.68
N ASN A 242 -10.83 5.05 20.78
CA ASN A 242 -11.59 4.33 19.76
C ASN A 242 -13.08 4.48 20.09
N LEU A 243 -13.75 5.32 19.31
CA LEU A 243 -15.11 5.77 19.55
C LEU A 243 -16.09 5.13 18.57
N ARG A 244 -17.31 4.84 19.03
CA ARG A 244 -18.42 4.43 18.18
C ARG A 244 -19.74 4.94 18.70
N TYR A 245 -20.76 4.92 17.86
CA TYR A 245 -22.13 5.11 18.34
C TYR A 245 -22.62 3.88 19.10
N ASP A 246 -23.38 4.10 20.17
CA ASP A 246 -23.98 3.01 20.93
C ASP A 246 -24.90 2.15 20.04
N GLY A 247 -24.76 0.83 20.18
CA GLY A 247 -25.43 -0.17 19.34
C GLY A 247 -24.77 -0.45 17.97
N THR A 248 -23.66 0.21 17.64
CA THR A 248 -22.85 -0.12 16.44
C THR A 248 -21.63 -0.97 16.80
N ASP A 249 -20.97 -1.56 15.80
CA ASP A 249 -19.82 -2.46 15.93
C ASP A 249 -18.51 -1.92 15.29
N VAL A 250 -18.55 -0.72 14.70
CA VAL A 250 -17.39 -0.11 14.04
C VAL A 250 -16.89 1.08 14.86
N ALA A 251 -15.69 0.94 15.42
CA ALA A 251 -14.99 2.01 16.12
C ALA A 251 -14.08 2.81 15.19
N VAL A 252 -14.01 4.12 15.43
CA VAL A 252 -13.15 5.08 14.75
C VAL A 252 -12.15 5.64 15.74
N MET A 253 -10.87 5.62 15.38
CA MET A 253 -9.80 6.11 16.23
C MET A 253 -9.70 7.63 16.18
N ILE A 254 -9.95 8.28 17.30
CA ILE A 254 -9.92 9.74 17.43
C ILE A 254 -8.74 10.14 18.31
N ARG A 255 -7.80 10.88 17.72
CA ARG A 255 -6.73 11.54 18.47
C ARG A 255 -7.34 12.61 19.38
N ALA A 256 -6.83 12.74 20.61
CA ALA A 256 -7.25 13.78 21.55
C ALA A 256 -7.21 15.17 20.88
N PRO A 257 -8.37 15.83 20.72
CA PRO A 257 -8.45 17.14 20.09
C PRO A 257 -7.96 18.23 21.05
N VAL A 258 -7.52 19.36 20.49
CA VAL A 258 -6.92 20.45 21.27
C VAL A 258 -7.91 21.11 22.23
N ASP A 259 -9.18 21.17 21.85
CA ASP A 259 -10.28 21.69 22.65
C ASP A 259 -10.89 20.65 23.60
N GLY A 260 -10.49 19.38 23.49
CA GLY A 260 -11.00 18.27 24.30
C GLY A 260 -12.37 17.73 23.87
N ASP A 261 -12.97 18.25 22.79
CA ASP A 261 -14.28 17.80 22.29
C ASP A 261 -14.14 16.58 21.36
N PHE A 262 -14.15 15.40 21.98
CA PHE A 262 -14.08 14.12 21.28
C PHE A 262 -15.34 13.83 20.46
N ARG A 263 -16.51 14.33 20.88
CA ARG A 263 -17.77 14.07 20.17
C ARG A 263 -17.75 14.74 18.80
N THR A 264 -17.40 16.02 18.76
CA THR A 264 -17.33 16.77 17.50
C THR A 264 -16.24 16.20 16.58
N ALA A 265 -15.07 15.86 17.12
CA ALA A 265 -14.00 15.22 16.35
C ALA A 265 -14.42 13.85 15.78
N PHE A 266 -15.13 13.05 16.58
CA PHE A 266 -15.69 11.77 16.13
C PHE A 266 -16.74 11.94 15.05
N ASP A 267 -17.73 12.80 15.25
CA ASP A 267 -18.81 13.03 14.29
C ASP A 267 -18.25 13.52 12.94
N ALA A 268 -17.23 14.39 12.96
CA ALA A 268 -16.56 14.85 11.74
C ALA A 268 -15.86 13.70 11.00
N GLU A 269 -15.13 12.85 11.71
CA GLU A 269 -14.42 11.71 11.10
C GLU A 269 -15.38 10.62 10.62
N TYR A 270 -16.44 10.36 11.38
CA TYR A 270 -17.49 9.41 11.04
C TYR A 270 -18.29 9.87 9.82
N GLN A 271 -18.67 11.15 9.76
CA GLN A 271 -19.32 11.75 8.59
C GLN A 271 -18.44 11.65 7.34
N ARG A 272 -17.13 11.84 7.50
CA ARG A 272 -16.16 11.75 6.41
C ARG A 272 -16.04 10.31 5.89
N GLU A 273 -15.91 9.33 6.78
CA GLU A 273 -15.71 7.92 6.41
C GLU A 273 -17.00 7.25 5.92
N PHE A 274 -18.15 7.52 6.54
CA PHE A 274 -19.42 6.82 6.28
C PHE A 274 -20.47 7.67 5.55
N GLY A 275 -20.32 8.99 5.50
CA GLY A 275 -21.23 9.90 4.79
C GLY A 275 -22.48 10.34 5.56
N PHE A 276 -22.63 9.94 6.82
CA PHE A 276 -23.73 10.32 7.71
C PHE A 276 -23.28 10.32 9.17
N VAL A 277 -24.09 10.89 10.06
CA VAL A 277 -23.95 10.79 11.53
C VAL A 277 -25.23 10.20 12.12
N LEU A 278 -25.13 9.57 13.30
CA LEU A 278 -26.30 9.06 14.01
C LEU A 278 -26.73 10.05 15.08
N GLU A 279 -27.81 10.77 14.78
CA GLU A 279 -28.49 11.65 15.74
C GLU A 279 -29.08 10.83 16.90
N ASP A 280 -29.17 11.46 18.09
CA ASP A 280 -29.74 10.87 19.31
C ASP A 280 -29.08 9.57 19.80
N ARG A 281 -27.83 9.31 19.37
CA ARG A 281 -27.02 8.20 19.87
C ARG A 281 -25.88 8.70 20.76
N ALA A 282 -25.69 8.01 21.88
CA ALA A 282 -24.50 8.20 22.70
C ALA A 282 -23.27 7.73 21.92
N VAL A 283 -22.14 8.41 22.13
CA VAL A 283 -20.83 7.98 21.64
C VAL A 283 -20.10 7.33 22.79
N VAL A 284 -19.58 6.13 22.56
CA VAL A 284 -18.96 5.27 23.57
C VAL A 284 -17.51 5.00 23.17
N ALA A 285 -16.61 5.10 24.14
CA ALA A 285 -15.23 4.65 23.99
C ALA A 285 -15.14 3.14 24.29
N ASP A 286 -14.74 2.35 23.31
CA ASP A 286 -14.52 0.90 23.43
C ASP A 286 -13.13 0.58 23.97
N ASP A 287 -12.15 1.40 23.62
CA ASP A 287 -10.80 1.29 24.13
C ASP A 287 -10.05 2.62 23.99
N VAL A 288 -8.93 2.70 24.70
CA VAL A 288 -8.03 3.84 24.71
C VAL A 288 -6.61 3.40 24.40
N ARG A 289 -5.88 4.26 23.68
CA ARG A 289 -4.50 4.02 23.27
C ARG A 289 -3.63 5.25 23.55
N VAL A 290 -2.41 4.99 23.99
CA VAL A 290 -1.33 5.98 24.08
C VAL A 290 -0.16 5.54 23.21
N ARG A 291 0.40 6.50 22.48
CA ARG A 291 1.57 6.34 21.59
C ARG A 291 2.68 7.30 22.00
#